data_AF-A0A7W1LGK8-F1
#
_entry.id   AF-A0A7W1LGK8-F1
#
_cell.length_a   1.000
_cell.length_b   1.000
_cell.length_c   1.000
_cell.angle_alpha   90.00
_cell.angle_beta   90.00
_cell.angle_gamma   90.00
#
_symmetry.space_group_name_H-M   'P 1'
#
loop_
_entity.id
_entity.type
_entity.pdbx_description
1 polymer ?
#
loop_
_entity_poly.entity_id
_entity_poly.type
_entity_poly.pdbx_seq_one_letter_code
_entity_poly.pdbx_strand_id
1 'polypeptide(L)'
;MSWCWLARVGERPRNALAVAELSAGGYLAAFASDADPPSGERKVDARAIDPEGAPALASLVLPPDGVTILFDDPAVSGALRGALAAPWPDVLSTLVVESSRFAGALTAVRDGDRARLASDPFARIFPAELVEVGPGLLGRTPAPTGPVIQRYGGGNPWPWDRF
;
A
#
# COMPACT_ATOMS: atom_id res chain seq x y z
N MET A 1 -14.16 -6.06 -5.47
CA MET A 1 -13.93 -5.19 -4.30
C MET A 1 -12.95 -4.10 -4.71
N SER A 2 -13.14 -2.86 -4.26
CA SER A 2 -12.21 -1.74 -4.58
C SER A 2 -11.06 -1.64 -3.59
N TRP A 3 -11.29 -2.04 -2.34
CA TRP A 3 -10.28 -2.05 -1.28
C TRP A 3 -10.46 -3.26 -0.36
N CYS A 4 -9.42 -3.57 0.40
CA CYS A 4 -9.44 -4.52 1.50
C CYS A 4 -8.59 -3.98 2.67
N TRP A 5 -8.67 -4.60 3.84
CA TRP A 5 -7.83 -4.22 4.98
C TRP A 5 -6.43 -4.81 4.81
N LEU A 6 -5.41 -4.07 5.25
CA LEU A 6 -4.02 -4.49 5.31
C LEU A 6 -3.49 -4.20 6.72
N ALA A 7 -2.86 -5.18 7.36
CA ALA A 7 -2.25 -5.01 8.67
C ALA A 7 -0.92 -5.77 8.76
N ARG A 8 0.04 -5.20 9.50
CA ARG A 8 1.25 -5.90 9.94
C ARG A 8 0.93 -6.59 11.27
N VAL A 9 1.23 -7.88 11.35
CA VAL A 9 0.87 -8.74 12.50
C VAL A 9 2.06 -9.60 12.91
N GLY A 10 2.16 -9.90 14.20
CA GLY A 10 3.27 -10.71 14.74
C GLY A 10 3.15 -12.21 14.43
N GLU A 11 1.92 -12.72 14.35
CA GLU A 11 1.63 -14.13 14.10
C GLU A 11 0.80 -14.30 12.83
N ARG A 12 0.89 -15.47 12.18
CA ARG A 12 0.17 -15.75 10.94
C ARG A 12 -1.35 -15.82 11.21
N PRO A 13 -2.16 -14.90 10.68
CA PRO A 13 -3.60 -14.93 10.88
C PRO A 13 -4.25 -16.08 10.10
N ARG A 14 -5.30 -16.68 10.67
CA ARG A 14 -6.03 -17.81 10.05
C ARG A 14 -7.14 -17.37 9.09
N ASN A 15 -7.65 -16.15 9.26
CA ASN A 15 -8.80 -15.60 8.54
C ASN A 15 -8.42 -14.51 7.52
N ALA A 16 -7.14 -14.40 7.17
CA ALA A 16 -6.69 -13.47 6.13
C ALA A 16 -7.03 -14.00 4.74
N LEU A 17 -7.38 -13.09 3.83
CA LEU A 17 -7.53 -13.37 2.40
C LEU A 17 -6.20 -13.73 1.75
N ALA A 18 -5.14 -13.06 2.19
CA ALA A 18 -3.79 -13.21 1.68
C ALA A 18 -2.80 -12.85 2.80
N VAL A 19 -1.65 -13.51 2.83
CA VAL A 19 -0.64 -13.30 3.87
C VAL A 19 0.74 -13.67 3.36
N ALA A 20 1.70 -12.79 3.64
CA ALA A 20 3.11 -13.03 3.36
C ALA A 20 3.95 -12.79 4.61
N GLU A 21 5.01 -13.58 4.76
CA GLU A 21 6.05 -13.37 5.76
C GLU A 21 6.94 -12.19 5.34
N LEU A 22 7.42 -11.43 6.32
CA LEU A 22 8.35 -10.31 6.10
C LEU A 22 9.75 -10.72 6.53
N SER A 23 10.78 -10.32 5.78
CA SER A 23 12.19 -10.59 6.16
C SER A 23 12.60 -9.91 7.48
N ALA A 24 11.92 -8.84 7.87
CA ALA A 24 12.09 -8.18 9.17
C ALA A 24 11.40 -8.91 10.34
N GLY A 25 10.74 -10.04 10.06
CA GLY A 25 9.92 -10.78 11.02
C GLY A 25 8.45 -10.35 11.04
N GLY A 26 7.58 -11.30 11.40
CA GLY A 26 6.13 -11.14 11.37
C GLY A 26 5.55 -11.30 9.96
N TYR A 27 4.32 -10.83 9.79
CA TYR A 27 3.54 -11.00 8.57
C TYR A 27 2.88 -9.69 8.15
N LEU A 28 2.68 -9.56 6.85
CA LEU A 28 1.74 -8.61 6.27
C LEU A 28 0.53 -9.41 5.79
N ALA A 29 -0.66 -9.02 6.24
CA ALA A 29 -1.89 -9.76 6.01
C ALA A 29 -3.00 -8.85 5.49
N ALA A 30 -3.75 -9.36 4.52
CA ALA A 30 -4.92 -8.71 3.96
C ALA A 30 -6.22 -9.39 4.41
N PHE A 31 -7.25 -8.61 4.73
CA PHE A 31 -8.56 -9.10 5.18
C PHE A 31 -9.67 -8.48 4.33
N ALA A 32 -10.79 -9.19 4.18
CA ALA A 32 -11.94 -8.70 3.42
C ALA A 32 -12.46 -7.37 3.99
N SER A 33 -13.07 -6.53 3.16
CA SER A 33 -13.54 -5.20 3.58
C SER A 33 -14.60 -5.23 4.69
N ASP A 34 -15.31 -6.35 4.81
CA ASP A 34 -16.35 -6.64 5.82
C ASP A 34 -15.83 -7.47 7.01
N ALA A 35 -14.54 -7.80 7.03
CA ALA A 35 -13.90 -8.46 8.17
C ALA A 35 -13.65 -7.51 9.34
N ASP A 36 -13.34 -8.08 10.50
CA ASP A 36 -12.86 -7.39 11.71
C ASP A 36 -11.33 -7.61 11.81
N PRO A 37 -10.51 -6.75 11.17
CA PRO A 37 -9.06 -6.90 11.17
C PRO A 37 -8.44 -6.49 12.52
N PRO A 38 -7.19 -6.90 12.80
CA PRO A 38 -6.45 -6.42 13.96
C PRO A 38 -6.23 -4.90 13.91
N SER A 39 -6.12 -4.26 15.08
CA SER A 39 -5.84 -2.83 15.23
C SER A 39 -4.59 -2.38 14.45
N GLY A 40 -4.68 -1.20 13.84
CA GLY A 40 -3.64 -0.65 12.98
C GLY A 40 -3.81 -1.05 11.51
N GLU A 41 -4.97 -1.61 11.16
CA GLU A 41 -5.41 -1.86 9.82
C GLU A 41 -5.49 -0.57 8.98
N ARG A 42 -5.22 -0.71 7.69
CA ARG A 42 -5.34 0.37 6.73
C ARG A 42 -6.01 -0.18 5.48
N LYS A 43 -6.82 0.64 4.82
CA LYS A 43 -7.37 0.30 3.52
C LYS A 43 -6.24 0.29 2.50
N VAL A 44 -6.17 -0.75 1.70
CA VAL A 44 -5.29 -0.90 0.54
C VAL A 44 -6.13 -1.17 -0.71
N ASP A 45 -5.69 -0.71 -1.88
CA ASP A 45 -6.32 -1.07 -3.16
C ASP A 45 -6.35 -2.60 -3.29
N ALA A 46 -7.54 -3.17 -3.51
CA ALA A 46 -7.69 -4.63 -3.54
C ALA A 46 -6.85 -5.29 -4.64
N ARG A 47 -6.49 -4.56 -5.71
CA ARG A 47 -5.62 -5.05 -6.79
C ARG A 47 -4.16 -5.23 -6.35
N ALA A 48 -3.75 -4.55 -5.29
CA ALA A 48 -2.44 -4.73 -4.69
C ALA A 48 -2.30 -6.09 -3.99
N ILE A 49 -3.41 -6.80 -3.79
CA ILE A 49 -3.47 -8.07 -3.06
C ILE A 49 -3.75 -9.24 -4.00
N ASP A 50 -2.93 -10.29 -3.90
CA ASP A 50 -3.07 -11.55 -4.62
C ASP A 50 -2.57 -12.70 -3.73
N PRO A 51 -3.44 -13.64 -3.31
CA PRO A 51 -3.05 -14.82 -2.52
C PRO A 51 -2.05 -15.75 -3.22
N GLU A 52 -1.90 -15.63 -4.54
CA GLU A 52 -0.91 -16.38 -5.35
C GLU A 52 0.25 -15.47 -5.82
N GLY A 53 0.35 -14.27 -5.25
CA GLY A 53 1.34 -13.27 -5.62
C GLY A 53 2.78 -13.74 -5.41
N ALA A 54 3.64 -13.54 -6.40
CA ALA A 54 5.08 -13.78 -6.27
C ALA A 54 5.73 -12.85 -5.22
N PRO A 55 6.84 -13.26 -4.58
CA PRO A 55 7.57 -12.40 -3.64
C PRO A 55 8.08 -11.13 -4.32
N ALA A 56 8.26 -10.07 -3.54
CA ALA A 56 8.77 -8.79 -4.03
C ALA A 56 9.51 -8.02 -2.93
N LEU A 57 10.36 -7.09 -3.34
CA LEU A 57 10.87 -6.06 -2.45
C LEU A 57 9.83 -4.94 -2.36
N ALA A 58 9.54 -4.46 -1.15
CA ALA A 58 8.56 -3.41 -0.92
C ALA A 58 9.13 -2.27 -0.08
N SER A 59 8.74 -1.05 -0.44
CA SER A 59 8.77 0.13 0.42
C SER A 59 7.41 0.22 1.12
N LEU A 60 7.43 0.03 2.43
CA LEU A 60 6.28 0.16 3.30
C LEU A 60 6.42 1.46 4.08
N VAL A 61 5.70 2.48 3.62
CA VAL A 61 5.66 3.81 4.24
C VAL A 61 4.54 3.84 5.26
N LEU A 62 4.87 3.95 6.54
CA LEU A 62 3.89 4.00 7.61
C LEU A 62 4.16 5.17 8.56
N PRO A 63 3.11 5.90 8.99
CA PRO A 63 3.26 6.89 10.04
C PRO A 63 3.54 6.24 11.39
N PRO A 64 4.09 7.01 12.35
CA PRO A 64 4.00 6.66 13.76
C PRO A 64 2.54 6.39 14.19
N ASP A 65 2.37 5.60 15.26
CA ASP A 65 1.04 5.24 15.76
C ASP A 65 0.19 6.48 16.08
N GLY A 66 -1.07 6.45 15.64
CA GLY A 66 -2.02 7.55 15.82
C GLY A 66 -1.79 8.77 14.91
N VAL A 67 -0.75 8.77 14.07
CA VAL A 67 -0.45 9.88 13.15
C VAL A 67 -1.06 9.63 11.79
N THR A 68 -1.80 10.61 11.27
CA THR A 68 -2.32 10.64 9.90
C THR A 68 -2.35 12.08 9.41
N ILE A 69 -2.33 12.27 8.09
CA ILE A 69 -2.58 13.58 7.46
C ILE A 69 -3.79 13.50 6.54
N LEU A 70 -4.31 14.65 6.13
CA LEU A 70 -5.39 14.67 5.15
C LEU A 70 -4.87 14.19 3.80
N PHE A 71 -5.69 13.45 3.07
CA PHE A 71 -5.31 12.91 1.77
C PHE A 71 -5.12 14.01 0.71
N ASP A 72 -5.76 15.16 0.87
CA ASP A 72 -5.62 16.34 0.01
C ASP A 72 -4.44 17.25 0.41
N ASP A 73 -3.67 16.86 1.43
CA ASP A 73 -2.46 17.58 1.83
C ASP A 73 -1.51 17.74 0.62
N PRO A 74 -0.91 18.94 0.42
CA PRO A 74 0.03 19.17 -0.67
C PRO A 74 1.20 18.18 -0.71
N ALA A 75 1.64 17.64 0.43
CA ALA A 75 2.68 16.62 0.49
C ALA A 75 2.22 15.31 -0.16
N VAL A 76 0.98 14.87 0.10
CA VAL A 76 0.40 13.67 -0.54
C VAL A 76 0.26 13.90 -2.04
N SER A 77 -0.25 15.06 -2.45
CA SER A 77 -0.38 15.44 -3.85
C SER A 77 0.98 15.48 -4.57
N GLY A 78 2.02 15.96 -3.89
CA GLY A 78 3.41 15.96 -4.38
C GLY A 78 3.97 14.54 -4.56
N ALA A 79 3.75 13.65 -3.59
CA ALA A 79 4.18 12.26 -3.67
C ALA A 79 3.47 11.51 -4.80
N LEU A 80 2.15 11.70 -4.97
CA LEU A 80 1.37 11.12 -6.07
C LEU A 80 1.91 11.55 -7.44
N ARG A 81 2.20 12.84 -7.62
CA ARG A 81 2.84 13.34 -8.86
C ARG A 81 4.23 12.75 -9.07
N GLY A 82 5.02 12.61 -8.01
CA GLY A 82 6.31 11.95 -8.05
C GLY A 82 6.21 10.49 -8.51
N ALA A 83 5.23 9.76 -8.00
CA ALA A 83 5.01 8.36 -8.37
C ALA A 83 4.59 8.21 -9.84
N LEU A 84 3.76 9.13 -10.34
CA LEU A 84 3.34 9.16 -11.75
C LEU A 84 4.45 9.57 -12.72
N ALA A 85 5.42 10.37 -12.25
CA ALA A 85 6.57 10.78 -13.05
C ALA A 85 7.67 9.70 -13.12
N ALA A 86 7.65 8.74 -12.19
CA ALA A 86 8.59 7.63 -12.14
C ALA A 86 8.09 6.43 -12.97
N PRO A 87 8.98 5.49 -13.34
CA PRO A 87 8.55 4.19 -13.88
C PRO A 87 7.54 3.54 -12.93
N TRP A 88 6.43 3.04 -13.48
CA TRP A 88 5.35 2.48 -12.68
C TRP A 88 5.74 1.15 -12.02
N PRO A 89 5.58 0.99 -10.68
CA PRO A 89 5.97 -0.22 -9.95
C PRO A 89 5.02 -1.40 -10.23
N ASP A 90 5.40 -2.60 -9.78
CA ASP A 90 4.53 -3.77 -9.89
C ASP A 90 3.27 -3.63 -9.03
N VAL A 91 3.44 -3.06 -7.83
CA VAL A 91 2.37 -2.77 -6.88
C VAL A 91 2.53 -1.34 -6.39
N LEU A 92 1.42 -0.62 -6.36
CA LEU A 92 1.33 0.66 -5.70
C LEU A 92 -0.04 0.82 -5.08
N SER A 93 -0.08 1.20 -3.82
CA SER A 93 -1.29 1.65 -3.16
C SER A 93 -0.93 2.68 -2.11
N THR A 94 -1.64 3.80 -2.07
CA THR A 94 -1.75 4.55 -0.83
C THR A 94 -2.42 3.69 0.24
N LEU A 95 -2.20 4.01 1.50
CA LEU A 95 -2.89 3.40 2.62
C LEU A 95 -3.77 4.48 3.24
N VAL A 96 -5.03 4.14 3.48
CA VAL A 96 -6.02 5.10 3.96
C VAL A 96 -6.66 4.56 5.23
N VAL A 97 -6.84 5.41 6.22
CA VAL A 97 -7.80 5.14 7.30
C VAL A 97 -9.02 6.02 7.11
N GLU A 98 -10.18 5.53 7.55
CA GLU A 98 -11.45 6.21 7.35
C GLU A 98 -11.71 6.50 5.86
N SER A 99 -12.28 7.66 5.52
CA SER A 99 -12.62 8.06 4.15
C SER A 99 -11.77 9.20 3.58
N SER A 100 -10.77 9.71 4.32
CA SER A 100 -10.02 10.90 3.88
C SER A 100 -8.64 11.08 4.52
N ARG A 101 -8.15 10.11 5.29
CA ARG A 101 -6.87 10.21 6.00
C ARG A 101 -5.81 9.34 5.33
N PHE A 102 -4.76 9.97 4.84
CA PHE A 102 -3.57 9.28 4.38
C PHE A 102 -2.84 8.68 5.59
N ALA A 103 -2.61 7.37 5.53
CA ALA A 103 -2.02 6.55 6.58
C ALA A 103 -0.80 5.76 6.09
N GLY A 104 -0.21 6.15 4.97
CA GLY A 104 0.99 5.52 4.41
C GLY A 104 0.87 5.14 2.94
N ALA A 105 1.81 4.35 2.47
CA ALA A 105 1.84 3.79 1.13
C ALA A 105 2.57 2.44 1.09
N LEU A 106 2.20 1.61 0.13
CA LEU A 106 2.85 0.36 -0.22
C LEU A 106 3.28 0.46 -1.69
N THR A 107 4.59 0.40 -1.92
CA THR A 107 5.20 0.35 -3.25
C THR A 107 6.03 -0.93 -3.34
N ALA A 108 5.85 -1.78 -4.35
CA ALA A 108 6.65 -2.99 -4.50
C ALA A 108 7.12 -3.24 -5.93
N VAL A 109 8.29 -3.86 -6.05
CA VAL A 109 8.93 -4.24 -7.33
C VAL A 109 9.46 -5.66 -7.25
N ARG A 110 9.24 -6.43 -8.32
CA ARG A 110 9.68 -7.84 -8.40
C ARG A 110 11.08 -8.03 -8.96
N ASP A 111 11.61 -7.01 -9.63
CA ASP A 111 12.98 -7.01 -10.16
C ASP A 111 14.05 -6.89 -9.05
N GLY A 112 13.65 -6.61 -7.82
CA GLY A 112 14.55 -6.45 -6.67
C GLY A 112 15.31 -5.12 -6.66
N ASP A 113 14.93 -4.13 -7.48
CA ASP A 113 15.62 -2.85 -7.55
C ASP A 113 15.40 -2.01 -6.27
N ARG A 114 16.33 -2.15 -5.33
CA ARG A 114 16.36 -1.41 -4.08
C ARG A 114 16.56 0.10 -4.28
N ALA A 115 17.30 0.53 -5.30
CA ALA A 115 17.58 1.95 -5.52
C ALA A 115 16.30 2.70 -5.95
N ARG A 116 15.47 2.03 -6.75
CA ARG A 116 14.15 2.51 -7.13
C ARG A 116 13.24 2.73 -5.92
N LEU A 117 13.18 1.77 -5.00
CA LEU A 117 12.36 1.89 -3.79
C LEU A 117 12.96 2.85 -2.74
N ALA A 118 14.29 3.00 -2.68
CA ALA A 118 14.93 4.01 -1.83
C ALA A 118 14.55 5.44 -2.24
N SER A 119 14.07 5.64 -3.47
CA SER A 119 13.59 6.91 -4.00
C SER A 119 12.06 7.03 -3.97
N ASP A 120 11.36 6.19 -3.19
CA ASP A 120 9.91 6.23 -3.07
C ASP A 120 9.41 7.64 -2.68
N PRO A 121 8.60 8.31 -3.53
CA PRO A 121 8.09 9.65 -3.27
C PRO A 121 7.35 9.79 -1.93
N PHE A 122 6.70 8.73 -1.46
CA PHE A 122 5.95 8.74 -0.21
C PHE A 122 6.85 8.73 1.03
N ALA A 123 8.12 8.31 0.90
CA ALA A 123 9.12 8.32 1.98
C ALA A 123 9.46 9.74 2.48
N ARG A 124 9.02 10.78 1.76
CA ARG A 124 9.13 12.19 2.17
C ARG A 124 8.06 12.61 3.19
N ILE A 125 7.00 11.82 3.33
CA ILE A 125 5.86 12.10 4.22
C ILE A 125 6.05 11.38 5.55
N PHE A 126 6.28 10.06 5.49
CA PHE A 126 6.53 9.21 6.65
C PHE A 126 7.72 8.28 6.40
N PRO A 127 8.32 7.69 7.46
CA PRO A 127 9.42 6.74 7.30
C PRO A 127 9.05 5.57 6.39
N ALA A 128 9.96 5.22 5.48
CA ALA A 128 9.86 4.04 4.63
C ALA A 128 10.70 2.90 5.20
N GLU A 129 10.07 1.73 5.39
CA GLU A 129 10.77 0.49 5.69
C GLU A 129 10.90 -0.33 4.39
N LEU A 130 12.14 -0.66 4.01
CA LEU A 130 12.39 -1.56 2.88
C LEU A 130 12.39 -3.00 3.37
N VAL A 131 11.36 -3.76 3.00
CA VAL A 131 11.13 -5.14 3.45
C VAL A 131 11.01 -6.09 2.26
N GLU A 132 11.55 -7.29 2.41
CA GLU A 132 11.23 -8.38 1.48
C GLU A 132 9.92 -8.99 1.94
N VAL A 133 8.97 -9.06 1.02
CA VAL A 133 7.65 -9.66 1.24
C VAL A 133 7.66 -11.00 0.54
N GLY A 134 7.41 -12.06 1.31
CA GLY A 134 7.28 -13.42 0.81
C GLY A 134 6.12 -13.58 -0.20
N PRO A 135 5.96 -14.78 -0.77
CA PRO A 135 4.83 -15.06 -1.67
C PRO A 135 3.49 -14.98 -0.93
N GLY A 136 2.42 -14.87 -1.71
CA GLY A 136 1.04 -15.04 -1.26
C GLY A 136 0.35 -13.78 -0.75
N LEU A 137 0.83 -12.60 -1.15
CA LEU A 137 0.22 -11.32 -0.80
C LEU A 137 0.19 -10.30 -1.93
N LEU A 138 1.31 -10.08 -2.63
CA LEU A 138 1.45 -8.92 -3.52
C LEU A 138 0.97 -9.20 -4.94
N GLY A 139 -0.13 -8.54 -5.31
CA GLY A 139 -0.76 -8.59 -6.62
C GLY A 139 -0.12 -7.68 -7.67
N ARG A 140 -0.92 -7.09 -8.54
CA ARG A 140 -0.44 -6.12 -9.54
C ARG A 140 -1.38 -4.94 -9.59
N THR A 141 -0.82 -3.74 -9.46
CA THR A 141 -1.59 -2.53 -9.64
C THR A 141 -1.23 -1.92 -10.99
N PRO A 142 -2.13 -1.89 -11.99
CA PRO A 142 -1.86 -1.22 -13.25
C PRO A 142 -1.73 0.30 -13.03
N ALA A 143 -0.94 0.96 -13.89
CA ALA A 143 -0.90 2.41 -13.92
C ALA A 143 -2.31 2.98 -14.15
N PRO A 144 -2.72 4.04 -13.42
CA PRO A 144 -4.02 4.66 -13.62
C PRO A 144 -4.11 5.27 -15.02
N THR A 145 -5.32 5.29 -15.56
CA THR A 145 -5.57 5.77 -16.92
C THR A 145 -5.73 7.31 -16.99
N GLY A 146 -5.08 7.97 -17.95
CA GLY A 146 -5.37 9.36 -18.37
C GLY A 146 -4.62 10.50 -17.64
N PRO A 147 -4.90 11.78 -17.99
CA PRO A 147 -4.36 12.95 -17.29
C PRO A 147 -4.95 13.00 -15.88
N VAL A 148 -4.12 12.62 -14.91
CA VAL A 148 -4.51 12.08 -13.62
C VAL A 148 -5.32 13.08 -12.79
N ILE A 149 -6.65 12.93 -12.79
CA ILE A 149 -7.47 13.57 -11.77
C ILE A 149 -7.17 12.80 -10.48
N GLN A 150 -6.41 13.43 -9.58
CA GLN A 150 -6.31 13.00 -8.20
C GLN A 150 -7.73 13.00 -7.65
N ARG A 151 -8.35 11.82 -7.60
CA ARG A 151 -9.59 11.68 -6.85
C ARG A 151 -9.23 11.95 -5.40
N TYR A 152 -10.00 12.84 -4.76
CA TYR A 152 -10.04 12.91 -3.30
C TYR A 152 -10.15 11.48 -2.79
N GLY A 153 -9.47 11.16 -1.68
CA GLY A 153 -9.41 9.81 -1.10
C GLY A 153 -10.75 9.30 -0.57
N GLY A 154 -11.88 9.65 -1.22
CA GLY A 154 -13.28 9.37 -0.91
C GLY A 154 -13.58 7.88 -0.84
N GLY A 155 -13.11 7.29 0.24
CA GLY A 155 -13.34 5.91 0.64
C GLY A 155 -12.37 4.87 0.07
N ASN A 156 -11.69 5.16 -1.06
CA ASN A 156 -10.82 4.20 -1.74
C ASN A 156 -9.35 4.67 -1.77
N PRO A 157 -8.40 3.76 -1.55
CA PRO A 157 -6.99 4.03 -1.78
C PRO A 157 -6.67 4.32 -3.24
N TRP A 158 -5.82 5.31 -3.50
CA TRP A 158 -5.20 5.50 -4.81
C TRP A 158 -4.25 4.33 -5.09
N PRO A 159 -4.16 3.79 -6.32
CA PRO A 159 -4.60 4.36 -7.60
C PRO A 159 -5.96 3.86 -8.10
N TRP A 160 -6.91 3.55 -7.22
CA TRP A 160 -8.25 3.18 -7.66
C TRP A 160 -8.93 4.30 -8.48
N ASP A 161 -9.15 4.04 -9.78
CA ASP A 161 -9.65 4.99 -10.77
C ASP A 161 -10.97 4.56 -11.43
N ARG A 162 -11.50 3.39 -11.07
CA ARG A 162 -12.69 2.78 -11.69
C ARG A 162 -13.98 2.99 -10.89
N PHE A 163 -15.12 2.99 -11.59
CA PHE A 163 -16.47 3.04 -11.02
C PHE A 163 -17.08 1.65 -10.90
#